data_AF-A0A1Z5L728-F1
#
_entry.id   AF-A0A1Z5L728-F1
#
_cell.length_a   1.000
_cell.length_b   1.000
_cell.length_c   1.000
_cell.angle_alpha   90.00
_cell.angle_beta   90.00
_cell.angle_gamma   90.00
#
_symmetry.space_group_name_H-M   'P 1'
#
loop_
_entity.id
_entity.type
_entity.pdbx_description
1 polymer ?
#
loop_
_entity_poly.entity_id
_entity_poly.type
_entity_poly.pdbx_seq_one_letter_code
_entity_poly.pdbx_strand_id
1 'polypeptide(L)'
;MSSSEHSEDEDEISSSETEDTGDEEQLRIGPSPSDIASESFVTDVCCHPSRDVVALATVDGDISVHSYSLEGPSHELVSFSHHKHPCRRVRFSLDGTLMFSISKDCSLAVSDMNTGSPIHHIQEAHQNPIYSLCVIDEYLCATGDDDGEIKLWDYRRQQAIMTNKSCEDYISDMAIDSAKKTLLVTCGEGSLLAFNVRKKAMELQSEQFEQEFLSVQIMMRGRKAVVGGSDGSLSLFNWGQWGNLSDRFPCKHDQAVDCMAAVTDHVLCTGAADGKIRVVTLFPNRYLGVMGSHEKFPVESLSVSHDRQLLASCSHDSTVKFWDISGLHNVRLDPTVKAKEGARSKDINDFFAGFAE
;
A
#
# COMPACT_ATOMS: atom_id res chain seq x y z
N MET A 1 5.19 11.24 75.59
CA MET A 1 4.51 10.05 75.05
C MET A 1 3.75 10.49 73.81
N SER A 2 4.16 9.92 72.67
CA SER A 2 3.68 10.10 71.28
C SER A 2 3.58 11.52 70.70
N SER A 3 4.53 11.84 69.81
CA SER A 3 4.55 13.00 68.90
C SER A 3 4.62 12.47 67.44
N SER A 4 3.82 13.07 66.53
CA SER A 4 3.96 13.24 65.05
C SER A 4 4.23 11.98 64.19
N GLU A 5 3.70 11.78 62.97
CA GLU A 5 3.62 12.60 61.73
C GLU A 5 2.48 12.02 60.84
N HIS A 6 1.52 12.81 60.32
CA HIS A 6 1.34 13.21 58.89
C HIS A 6 1.96 12.31 57.81
N SER A 7 1.10 11.70 56.97
CA SER A 7 1.39 11.30 55.59
C SER A 7 0.15 11.56 54.73
N GLU A 8 0.27 12.48 53.77
CA GLU A 8 -0.64 12.75 52.67
C GLU A 8 -0.34 11.80 51.48
N ASP A 9 -1.32 11.69 50.57
CA ASP A 9 -1.26 11.26 49.16
C ASP A 9 -1.06 9.74 48.90
N GLU A 10 -1.72 9.06 47.95
CA GLU A 10 -2.33 9.43 46.67
C GLU A 10 -3.57 8.54 46.38
N ASP A 11 -4.69 9.15 45.95
CA ASP A 11 -5.85 8.43 45.41
C ASP A 11 -5.54 7.95 43.97
N GLU A 12 -5.29 6.65 43.79
CA GLU A 12 -5.25 6.00 42.48
C GLU A 12 -6.67 6.01 41.85
N ILE A 13 -6.90 6.97 40.96
CA ILE A 13 -8.02 6.95 40.02
C ILE A 13 -7.74 5.84 38.99
N SER A 14 -8.33 4.67 39.23
CA SER A 14 -8.42 3.62 38.22
C SER A 14 -9.38 4.04 37.10
N SER A 15 -8.84 4.68 36.07
CA SER A 15 -9.51 4.84 34.78
C SER A 15 -9.65 3.46 34.15
N SER A 16 -10.80 2.83 34.38
CA SER A 16 -11.27 1.69 33.59
C SER A 16 -11.53 2.18 32.17
N GLU A 17 -10.49 2.08 31.34
CA GLU A 17 -10.62 2.12 29.89
C GLU A 17 -11.56 0.98 29.50
N THR A 18 -12.82 1.33 29.28
CA THR A 18 -13.75 0.47 28.58
C THR A 18 -13.21 0.30 27.17
N GLU A 19 -12.56 -0.85 26.92
CA GLU A 19 -12.25 -1.33 25.58
C GLU A 19 -13.55 -1.35 24.78
N ASP A 20 -13.75 -0.32 23.96
CA ASP A 20 -14.79 -0.24 22.95
C ASP A 20 -14.41 -1.24 21.84
N THR A 21 -14.59 -2.53 22.11
CA THR A 21 -14.57 -3.60 21.11
C THR A 21 -15.84 -3.49 20.28
N GLY A 22 -15.95 -2.40 19.54
CA GLY A 22 -16.93 -2.26 18.46
C GLY A 22 -16.58 -3.31 17.42
N ASP A 23 -17.44 -4.31 17.26
CA ASP A 23 -17.36 -5.33 16.21
C ASP A 23 -17.08 -4.65 14.86
N GLU A 24 -15.83 -4.71 14.38
CA GLU A 24 -15.50 -4.20 13.05
C GLU A 24 -16.31 -4.99 12.02
N GLU A 25 -17.14 -4.31 11.23
CA GLU A 25 -17.96 -4.96 10.21
C GLU A 25 -17.06 -5.68 9.19
N GLN A 26 -16.97 -7.01 9.31
CA GLN A 26 -16.25 -7.84 8.35
C GLN A 26 -17.06 -7.92 7.06
N LEU A 27 -16.46 -7.52 5.95
CA LEU A 27 -17.08 -7.60 4.64
C LEU A 27 -17.20 -9.06 4.21
N ARG A 28 -18.32 -9.40 3.55
CA ARG A 28 -18.52 -10.76 3.04
C ARG A 28 -17.57 -10.99 1.87
N ILE A 29 -16.64 -11.92 2.09
CA ILE A 29 -15.68 -12.38 1.10
C ILE A 29 -16.38 -13.47 0.27
N GLY A 30 -16.40 -13.31 -1.05
CA GLY A 30 -16.85 -14.36 -1.95
C GLY A 30 -15.78 -15.42 -2.19
N PRO A 31 -15.92 -16.28 -3.21
CA PRO A 31 -14.99 -17.38 -3.45
C PRO A 31 -13.59 -16.84 -3.81
N SER A 32 -12.56 -17.31 -3.12
CA SER A 32 -11.17 -17.01 -3.42
C SER A 32 -10.37 -18.28 -3.76
N PRO A 33 -9.31 -18.17 -4.58
CA PRO A 33 -8.34 -19.24 -4.76
C PRO A 33 -7.69 -19.69 -3.45
N SER A 34 -7.08 -20.88 -3.46
CA SER A 34 -6.31 -21.37 -2.31
C SER A 34 -5.11 -20.48 -2.03
N ASP A 35 -4.86 -20.23 -0.74
CA ASP A 35 -3.66 -19.52 -0.26
C ASP A 35 -2.37 -20.18 -0.79
N ILE A 36 -1.40 -19.34 -1.16
CA ILE A 36 -0.07 -19.79 -1.57
C ILE A 36 0.86 -19.64 -0.37
N ALA A 37 1.37 -20.75 0.15
CA ALA A 37 2.37 -20.75 1.20
C ALA A 37 3.78 -20.76 0.58
N SER A 38 4.63 -19.86 1.06
CA SER A 38 6.06 -19.80 0.74
C SER A 38 6.87 -20.34 1.92
N GLU A 39 8.06 -20.88 1.66
CA GLU A 39 8.99 -21.32 2.71
C GLU A 39 9.56 -20.12 3.50
N SER A 40 9.63 -18.97 2.85
CA SER A 40 10.21 -17.73 3.38
C SER A 40 9.24 -16.56 3.27
N PHE A 41 9.50 -15.51 4.05
CA PHE A 41 8.68 -14.31 4.08
C PHE A 41 8.57 -13.67 2.69
N VAL A 42 7.35 -13.32 2.31
CA VAL A 42 7.04 -12.67 1.05
C VAL A 42 7.07 -11.16 1.26
N THR A 43 7.95 -10.48 0.53
CA THR A 43 8.17 -9.03 0.63
C THR A 43 7.28 -8.25 -0.31
N ASP A 44 6.92 -8.81 -1.46
CA ASP A 44 6.07 -8.14 -2.44
C ASP A 44 5.28 -9.16 -3.27
N VAL A 45 4.11 -8.70 -3.72
CA VAL A 45 3.19 -9.46 -4.55
C VAL A 45 2.75 -8.60 -5.72
N CYS A 46 2.75 -9.17 -6.94
CA CYS A 46 2.29 -8.47 -8.13
C CYS A 46 1.46 -9.41 -9.01
N CYS A 47 0.21 -9.04 -9.31
CA CYS A 47 -0.60 -9.77 -10.26
C CYS A 47 -0.22 -9.42 -11.71
N HIS A 48 -0.25 -10.41 -12.59
CA HIS A 48 0.02 -10.22 -14.01
C HIS A 48 -1.09 -9.40 -14.68
N PRO A 49 -0.77 -8.50 -15.62
CA PRO A 49 -1.73 -7.54 -16.19
C PRO A 49 -2.68 -8.13 -17.24
N SER A 50 -2.69 -9.44 -17.47
CA SER A 50 -3.56 -10.09 -18.47
C SER A 50 -3.82 -11.58 -18.28
N ARG A 51 -3.19 -12.21 -17.29
CA ARG A 51 -3.24 -13.66 -17.04
C ARG A 51 -3.44 -13.89 -15.55
N ASP A 52 -3.97 -15.05 -15.19
CA ASP A 52 -4.22 -15.44 -13.79
C ASP A 52 -2.94 -15.96 -13.13
N VAL A 53 -1.97 -15.05 -13.05
CA VAL A 53 -0.60 -15.31 -12.59
C VAL A 53 -0.23 -14.24 -11.57
N VAL A 54 0.52 -14.64 -10.54
CA VAL A 54 1.05 -13.77 -9.50
C VAL A 54 2.55 -14.00 -9.34
N ALA A 55 3.30 -12.92 -9.27
CA ALA A 55 4.71 -12.95 -8.89
C ALA A 55 4.86 -12.66 -7.41
N LEU A 56 5.76 -13.40 -6.77
CA LEU A 56 6.08 -13.34 -5.36
C LEU A 56 7.57 -13.06 -5.22
N ALA A 57 7.93 -12.07 -4.43
CA ALA A 57 9.31 -11.80 -4.04
C ALA A 57 9.53 -12.28 -2.61
N THR A 58 10.67 -12.90 -2.33
CA THR A 58 11.01 -13.37 -0.97
C THR A 58 12.19 -12.60 -0.36
N VAL A 59 12.29 -12.69 0.96
CA VAL A 59 13.42 -12.15 1.73
C VAL A 59 14.75 -12.82 1.38
N ASP A 60 14.75 -14.02 0.80
CA ASP A 60 15.99 -14.67 0.37
C ASP A 60 16.53 -14.13 -0.94
N GLY A 61 15.73 -13.36 -1.69
CA GLY A 61 16.07 -12.84 -3.02
C GLY A 61 15.46 -13.65 -4.16
N ASP A 62 14.82 -14.76 -3.85
CA ASP A 62 14.13 -15.57 -4.85
C ASP A 62 12.82 -14.91 -5.28
N ILE A 63 12.50 -15.07 -6.55
CA ILE A 63 11.25 -14.61 -7.14
C ILE A 63 10.56 -15.82 -7.72
N SER A 64 9.35 -16.11 -7.27
CA SER A 64 8.56 -17.23 -7.77
C SER A 64 7.28 -16.71 -8.41
N VAL A 65 6.91 -17.30 -9.53
CA VAL A 65 5.71 -16.92 -10.28
C VAL A 65 4.75 -18.09 -10.27
N HIS A 66 3.56 -17.87 -9.73
CA HIS A 66 2.54 -18.87 -9.53
C HIS A 66 1.31 -18.57 -10.40
N SER A 67 0.76 -19.60 -11.02
CA SER A 67 -0.60 -19.55 -11.55
C SER A 67 -1.59 -19.82 -10.41
N TYR A 68 -2.70 -19.09 -10.40
CA TYR A 68 -3.80 -19.32 -9.48
C TYR A 68 -5.10 -19.54 -10.26
N SER A 69 -6.00 -20.33 -9.68
CA SER A 69 -7.33 -20.59 -10.24
C SER A 69 -8.33 -20.74 -9.10
N LEU A 70 -9.61 -20.43 -9.36
CA LEU A 70 -10.68 -20.62 -8.40
C LEU A 70 -11.01 -22.10 -8.16
N GLU A 71 -10.77 -22.96 -9.15
CA GLU A 71 -11.22 -24.36 -9.14
C GLU A 71 -10.09 -25.37 -8.87
N GLY A 72 -8.86 -24.92 -8.61
CA GLY A 72 -7.71 -25.79 -8.46
C GLY A 72 -6.59 -25.21 -7.60
N PRO A 73 -5.60 -26.03 -7.23
CA PRO A 73 -4.44 -25.58 -6.48
C PRO A 73 -3.57 -24.64 -7.32
N SER A 74 -2.92 -23.69 -6.65
CA SER A 74 -1.93 -22.82 -7.28
C SER A 74 -0.69 -23.62 -7.66
N HIS A 75 -0.12 -23.34 -8.84
CA HIS A 75 1.07 -24.04 -9.35
C HIS A 75 2.19 -23.04 -9.66
N GLU A 76 3.40 -23.33 -9.18
CA GLU A 76 4.60 -22.61 -9.58
C GLU A 76 4.90 -22.84 -11.07
N LEU A 77 5.06 -21.74 -11.81
CA LEU A 77 5.35 -21.74 -13.24
C LEU A 77 6.85 -21.57 -13.50
N VAL A 78 7.47 -20.61 -12.82
CA VAL A 78 8.88 -20.26 -12.98
C VAL A 78 9.41 -19.62 -11.70
N SER A 79 10.67 -19.89 -11.39
CA SER A 79 11.43 -19.23 -10.33
C SER A 79 12.72 -18.61 -10.87
N PHE A 80 13.08 -17.47 -10.29
CA PHE A 80 14.28 -16.72 -10.60
C PHE A 80 15.08 -16.52 -9.31
N SER A 81 16.35 -16.92 -9.34
CA SER A 81 17.28 -16.83 -8.21
C SER A 81 18.55 -16.07 -8.60
N HIS A 82 18.38 -14.88 -9.17
CA HIS A 82 19.51 -14.03 -9.58
C HIS A 82 19.94 -13.00 -8.52
N HIS A 83 19.09 -12.68 -7.54
CA HIS A 83 19.44 -11.80 -6.43
C HIS A 83 20.09 -12.58 -5.29
N LYS A 84 21.08 -11.97 -4.62
CA LYS A 84 21.79 -12.59 -3.48
C LYS A 84 21.27 -12.13 -2.11
N HIS A 85 20.38 -11.15 -2.13
CA HIS A 85 19.83 -10.46 -0.98
C HIS A 85 18.33 -10.25 -1.21
N PRO A 86 17.56 -9.90 -0.15
CA PRO A 86 16.11 -9.73 -0.24
C PRO A 86 15.66 -8.98 -1.49
N CYS A 87 14.77 -9.62 -2.26
CA CYS A 87 14.10 -8.94 -3.36
C CYS A 87 13.01 -8.09 -2.72
N ARG A 88 13.02 -6.77 -2.94
CA ARG A 88 12.12 -5.85 -2.23
C ARG A 88 10.86 -5.53 -3.02
N ARG A 89 10.95 -5.44 -4.34
CA ARG A 89 9.78 -5.22 -5.21
C ARG A 89 9.92 -6.00 -6.51
N VAL A 90 8.78 -6.46 -7.01
CA VAL A 90 8.61 -7.06 -8.33
C VAL A 90 7.42 -6.40 -9.03
N ARG A 91 7.59 -6.04 -10.31
CA ARG A 91 6.54 -5.45 -11.12
C ARG A 91 6.56 -6.02 -12.53
N PHE A 92 5.40 -6.42 -13.03
CA PHE A 92 5.25 -6.77 -14.44
C PHE A 92 5.28 -5.53 -15.33
N SER A 93 5.75 -5.68 -16.56
CA SER A 93 5.51 -4.71 -17.63
C SER A 93 4.03 -4.61 -17.97
N LEU A 94 3.61 -3.53 -18.62
CA LEU A 94 2.20 -3.29 -18.95
C LEU A 94 1.61 -4.35 -19.91
N ASP A 95 2.45 -4.96 -20.74
CA ASP A 95 2.09 -6.07 -21.64
C ASP A 95 2.24 -7.45 -20.99
N GLY A 96 2.86 -7.52 -19.81
CA GLY A 96 3.11 -8.75 -19.05
C GLY A 96 4.24 -9.63 -19.60
N THR A 97 4.97 -9.19 -20.61
CA THR A 97 6.06 -9.99 -21.19
C THR A 97 7.32 -9.96 -20.34
N LEU A 98 7.55 -8.86 -19.63
CA LEU A 98 8.71 -8.64 -18.80
C LEU A 98 8.34 -8.54 -17.33
N MET A 99 9.28 -8.92 -16.49
CA MET A 99 9.23 -8.75 -15.05
C MET A 99 10.45 -7.96 -14.61
N PHE A 100 10.21 -6.87 -13.90
CA PHE A 100 11.23 -6.06 -13.26
C PHE A 100 11.33 -6.45 -11.80
N SER A 101 12.54 -6.58 -11.29
CA SER A 101 12.78 -6.85 -9.89
C SER A 101 13.95 -6.05 -9.36
N ILE A 102 13.84 -5.66 -8.10
CA ILE A 102 14.88 -4.92 -7.39
C ILE A 102 15.22 -5.63 -6.09
N SER A 103 16.45 -5.48 -5.64
CA SER A 103 16.92 -6.14 -4.43
C SER A 103 17.75 -5.21 -3.55
N LYS A 104 17.88 -5.62 -2.29
CA LYS A 104 18.79 -5.05 -1.31
C LYS A 104 20.27 -5.17 -1.73
N ASP A 105 20.59 -6.01 -2.72
CA ASP A 105 21.93 -6.08 -3.34
C ASP A 105 22.27 -4.91 -4.29
N CYS A 106 21.40 -3.88 -4.33
CA CYS A 106 21.54 -2.70 -5.18
C CYS A 106 21.43 -2.99 -6.68
N SER A 107 20.89 -4.15 -7.07
CA SER A 107 20.69 -4.52 -8.48
C SER A 107 19.26 -4.34 -8.96
N LEU A 108 19.14 -4.03 -10.25
CA LEU A 108 17.89 -4.02 -11.01
C LEU A 108 17.97 -5.13 -12.06
N ALA A 109 17.02 -6.07 -12.02
CA ALA A 109 16.91 -7.13 -13.01
C ALA A 109 15.65 -6.97 -13.86
N VAL A 110 15.75 -7.37 -15.11
CA VAL A 110 14.64 -7.46 -16.06
C VAL A 110 14.66 -8.85 -16.68
N SER A 111 13.59 -9.61 -16.46
CA SER A 111 13.46 -11.01 -16.86
C SER A 111 12.30 -11.19 -17.82
N ASP A 112 12.48 -12.06 -18.83
CA ASP A 112 11.40 -12.42 -19.75
C ASP A 112 10.53 -13.52 -19.14
N MET A 113 9.23 -13.28 -19.09
CA MET A 113 8.26 -14.23 -18.55
C MET A 113 8.00 -15.44 -19.44
N ASN A 114 8.30 -15.36 -20.74
CA ASN A 114 8.09 -16.48 -21.67
C ASN A 114 9.25 -17.46 -21.66
N THR A 115 10.48 -16.96 -21.50
CA THR A 115 11.69 -17.81 -21.49
C THR A 115 12.15 -18.18 -20.09
N GLY A 116 11.73 -17.42 -19.06
CA GLY A 116 12.21 -17.61 -17.69
C GLY A 116 13.68 -17.20 -17.52
N SER A 117 14.22 -16.37 -18.41
CA SER A 117 15.62 -15.93 -18.37
C SER A 117 15.76 -14.44 -18.07
N PRO A 118 16.78 -14.01 -17.29
CA PRO A 118 17.10 -12.60 -17.15
C PRO A 118 17.61 -12.03 -18.48
N ILE A 119 16.96 -10.98 -18.98
CA ILE A 119 17.39 -10.22 -20.16
C ILE A 119 18.46 -9.21 -19.77
N HIS A 120 18.23 -8.49 -18.66
CA HIS A 120 19.11 -7.46 -18.15
C HIS A 120 19.32 -7.64 -16.65
N HIS A 121 20.55 -7.41 -16.22
CA HIS A 121 20.93 -7.43 -14.81
C HIS A 121 21.92 -6.30 -14.58
N ILE A 122 21.42 -5.16 -14.12
CA ILE A 122 22.20 -3.97 -13.84
C ILE A 122 22.68 -4.08 -12.39
N GLN A 123 23.92 -4.55 -12.23
CA GLN A 123 24.60 -4.56 -10.94
C GLN A 123 24.98 -3.12 -10.56
N GLU A 124 24.94 -2.81 -9.26
CA GLU A 124 25.27 -1.47 -8.74
C GLU A 124 24.42 -0.37 -9.39
N ALA A 125 23.13 -0.64 -9.61
CA ALA A 125 22.19 0.36 -10.11
C ALA A 125 22.12 1.56 -9.14
N HIS A 126 22.16 1.27 -7.84
CA HIS A 126 22.28 2.25 -6.76
C HIS A 126 23.52 2.00 -5.90
N GLN A 127 23.94 3.02 -5.15
CA GLN A 127 24.98 2.86 -4.13
C GLN A 127 24.41 2.22 -2.86
N ASN A 128 23.13 2.48 -2.59
CA ASN A 128 22.40 1.96 -1.45
C ASN A 128 21.32 0.95 -1.89
N PRO A 129 20.82 0.11 -0.96
CA PRO A 129 19.77 -0.84 -1.26
C PRO A 129 18.53 -0.20 -1.88
N ILE A 130 18.00 -0.81 -2.93
CA ILE A 130 16.82 -0.29 -3.63
C ILE A 130 15.56 -0.74 -2.89
N TYR A 131 14.63 0.18 -2.63
CA TYR A 131 13.39 -0.09 -1.90
C TYR A 131 12.15 -0.12 -2.79
N SER A 132 12.04 0.84 -3.71
CA SER A 132 10.82 1.06 -4.49
C SER A 132 11.08 0.95 -6.00
N LEU A 133 10.07 0.47 -6.74
CA LEU A 133 10.12 0.24 -8.18
C LEU A 133 8.79 0.64 -8.82
N CYS A 134 8.86 1.42 -9.90
CA CYS A 134 7.70 1.80 -10.70
C CYS A 134 7.98 1.59 -12.19
N VAL A 135 7.18 0.77 -12.85
CA VAL A 135 7.23 0.61 -14.32
C VAL A 135 6.41 1.73 -14.96
N ILE A 136 7.06 2.53 -15.79
CA ILE A 136 6.46 3.72 -16.42
C ILE A 136 5.96 3.39 -17.82
N ASP A 137 6.80 2.72 -18.60
CA ASP A 137 6.51 2.32 -19.97
C ASP A 137 7.19 0.98 -20.29
N GLU A 138 7.06 0.50 -21.52
CA GLU A 138 7.69 -0.74 -21.98
C GLU A 138 9.18 -0.77 -21.68
N TYR A 139 9.89 0.35 -21.87
CA TYR A 139 11.35 0.44 -21.69
C TYR A 139 11.80 1.23 -20.46
N LEU A 140 10.88 1.95 -19.81
CA LEU A 140 11.20 2.94 -18.78
C LEU A 140 10.71 2.47 -17.41
N CYS A 141 11.59 2.49 -16.43
CA CYS A 141 11.23 2.29 -15.03
C CYS A 141 11.94 3.31 -14.12
N ALA A 142 11.36 3.57 -12.97
CA ALA A 142 11.96 4.35 -11.91
C ALA A 142 12.28 3.45 -10.71
N THR A 143 13.39 3.73 -10.05
CA THR A 143 13.84 3.06 -8.83
C THR A 143 14.14 4.10 -7.77
N GLY A 144 13.83 3.78 -6.51
CA GLY A 144 14.15 4.60 -5.35
C GLY A 144 14.89 3.76 -4.31
N ASP A 145 15.94 4.31 -3.70
CA ASP A 145 16.75 3.61 -2.69
C ASP A 145 16.49 4.08 -1.25
N ASP A 146 17.17 3.43 -0.32
CA ASP A 146 17.10 3.70 1.12
C ASP A 146 17.70 5.07 1.52
N ASP A 147 18.40 5.77 0.63
CA ASP A 147 19.09 7.06 0.91
C ASP A 147 18.47 8.22 0.10
N GLY A 148 17.24 8.03 -0.38
CA GLY A 148 16.47 9.06 -1.08
C GLY A 148 16.92 9.34 -2.52
N GLU A 149 17.79 8.51 -3.11
CA GLU A 149 18.19 8.63 -4.50
C GLU A 149 17.14 7.98 -5.41
N ILE A 150 16.60 8.77 -6.33
CA ILE A 150 15.67 8.33 -7.36
C ILE A 150 16.40 8.27 -8.68
N LYS A 151 16.31 7.14 -9.37
CA LYS A 151 16.86 6.96 -10.71
C LYS A 151 15.77 6.59 -11.71
N LEU A 152 15.89 7.14 -12.91
CA LEU A 152 15.08 6.77 -14.06
C LEU A 152 15.93 5.96 -15.03
N TRP A 153 15.47 4.77 -15.39
CA TRP A 153 16.17 3.82 -16.24
C TRP A 153 15.45 3.64 -17.56
N ASP A 154 16.24 3.57 -18.63
CA ASP A 154 15.86 2.90 -19.87
C ASP A 154 16.69 1.63 -19.88
N TYR A 155 16.11 0.47 -19.58
CA TYR A 155 16.89 -0.74 -19.32
C TYR A 155 17.69 -1.22 -20.54
N ARG A 156 17.37 -0.71 -21.74
CA ARG A 156 18.16 -0.96 -22.96
C ARG A 156 19.54 -0.28 -22.88
N ARG A 157 19.71 0.67 -21.95
CA ARG A 157 20.95 1.35 -21.62
C ARG A 157 21.49 0.83 -20.30
N GLN A 158 22.81 0.81 -20.16
CA GLN A 158 23.47 0.40 -18.92
C GLN A 158 23.53 1.51 -17.85
N GLN A 159 23.24 2.76 -18.22
CA GLN A 159 23.32 3.91 -17.32
C GLN A 159 21.94 4.54 -17.11
N ALA A 160 21.71 5.04 -15.90
CA ALA A 160 20.53 5.81 -15.55
C ALA A 160 20.41 7.05 -16.44
N ILE A 161 19.18 7.36 -16.87
CA ILE A 161 18.85 8.53 -17.67
C ILE A 161 18.85 9.79 -16.81
N MET A 162 18.41 9.63 -15.56
CA MET A 162 18.29 10.69 -14.58
C MET A 162 18.60 10.09 -13.22
N THR A 163 19.30 10.89 -12.42
CA THR A 163 19.60 10.64 -11.03
C THR A 163 19.22 11.90 -10.27
N ASN A 164 18.44 11.75 -9.21
CA ASN A 164 18.06 12.85 -8.36
C ASN A 164 18.02 12.41 -6.90
N LYS A 165 18.78 13.12 -6.05
CA LYS A 165 18.69 13.02 -4.60
C LYS A 165 17.99 14.27 -4.07
N SER A 166 16.68 14.18 -3.86
CA SER A 166 15.85 15.26 -3.30
C SER A 166 15.35 14.96 -1.89
N CYS A 167 15.42 13.70 -1.48
CA CYS A 167 15.05 13.25 -0.15
C CYS A 167 16.28 12.85 0.64
N GLU A 168 16.22 13.02 1.95
CA GLU A 168 17.29 12.62 2.87
C GLU A 168 17.06 11.22 3.46
N ASP A 169 15.87 10.66 3.25
CA ASP A 169 15.46 9.35 3.75
C ASP A 169 14.94 8.42 2.64
N TYR A 170 14.64 7.17 2.99
CA TYR A 170 14.25 6.12 2.04
C TYR A 170 13.03 6.49 1.20
N ILE A 171 13.04 6.04 -0.07
CA ILE A 171 11.91 6.17 -0.99
C ILE A 171 10.96 5.00 -0.79
N SER A 172 9.83 5.25 -0.13
CA SER A 172 8.88 4.20 0.27
C SER A 172 8.07 3.63 -0.89
N ASP A 173 7.49 4.47 -1.74
CA ASP A 173 6.63 4.02 -2.84
C ASP A 173 6.56 5.03 -3.99
N MET A 174 6.09 4.57 -5.15
CA MET A 174 6.05 5.34 -6.38
C MET A 174 4.83 5.02 -7.23
N ALA A 175 4.17 6.06 -7.77
CA ALA A 175 3.03 5.92 -8.66
C ALA A 175 3.17 6.82 -9.89
N ILE A 176 2.87 6.27 -11.07
CA ILE A 176 2.91 6.99 -12.35
C ILE A 176 1.50 7.35 -12.83
N ASP A 177 1.34 8.57 -13.35
CA ASP A 177 0.11 8.99 -14.02
C ASP A 177 -0.22 8.11 -15.24
N SER A 178 -1.51 7.93 -15.51
CA SER A 178 -2.06 7.34 -16.74
C SER A 178 -1.48 7.96 -18.03
N ALA A 179 -1.17 9.26 -18.03
CA ALA A 179 -0.55 9.95 -19.15
C ALA A 179 0.99 9.79 -19.22
N LYS A 180 1.60 9.02 -18.29
CA LYS A 180 3.05 8.76 -18.18
C LYS A 180 3.90 10.04 -18.12
N LYS A 181 3.33 11.11 -17.56
CA LYS A 181 3.95 12.44 -17.52
C LYS A 181 4.57 12.73 -16.15
N THR A 182 3.80 12.49 -15.10
CA THR A 182 4.15 12.83 -13.72
C THR A 182 4.27 11.55 -12.91
N LEU A 183 5.47 11.33 -12.36
CA LEU A 183 5.78 10.29 -11.38
C LEU A 183 5.67 10.91 -9.99
N LEU A 184 4.86 10.31 -9.13
CA LEU A 184 4.77 10.66 -7.72
C LEU A 184 5.65 9.70 -6.93
N VAL A 185 6.35 10.25 -5.96
CA VAL A 185 7.29 9.52 -5.12
C VAL A 185 7.07 9.94 -3.69
N THR A 186 6.91 8.98 -2.79
CA THR A 186 6.81 9.22 -1.34
C THR A 186 8.12 8.91 -0.66
N CYS A 187 8.43 9.68 0.38
CA CYS A 187 9.63 9.50 1.18
C CYS A 187 9.28 9.29 2.66
N GLY A 188 10.11 8.49 3.34
CA GLY A 188 10.05 8.27 4.78
C GLY A 188 10.10 9.56 5.60
N GLU A 189 10.75 10.61 5.10
CA GLU A 189 10.83 11.91 5.80
C GLU A 189 9.48 12.67 5.89
N GLY A 190 8.42 12.15 5.25
CA GLY A 190 7.09 12.77 5.21
C GLY A 190 6.89 13.74 4.04
N SER A 191 7.63 13.56 2.94
CA SER A 191 7.52 14.41 1.73
C SER A 191 6.90 13.64 0.55
N LEU A 192 6.06 14.33 -0.23
CA LEU A 192 5.59 13.89 -1.55
C LEU A 192 6.34 14.66 -2.65
N LEU A 193 7.05 13.94 -3.49
CA LEU A 193 7.75 14.49 -4.65
C LEU A 193 6.97 14.22 -5.94
N ALA A 194 6.92 15.22 -6.81
CA ALA A 194 6.38 15.10 -8.16
C ALA A 194 7.48 15.32 -9.20
N PHE A 195 7.74 14.30 -10.00
CA PHE A 195 8.74 14.30 -11.07
C PHE A 195 8.10 14.31 -12.44
N ASN A 196 8.62 15.13 -13.35
CA ASN A 196 8.25 15.07 -14.75
C ASN A 196 9.17 14.12 -15.50
N VAL A 197 8.62 12.99 -15.96
CA VAL A 197 9.38 11.95 -16.65
C VAL A 197 10.00 12.46 -17.96
N ARG A 198 9.27 13.28 -18.72
CA ARG A 198 9.75 13.78 -20.03
C ARG A 198 10.84 14.84 -19.87
N LYS A 199 10.66 15.74 -18.90
CA LYS A 199 11.66 16.79 -18.59
C LYS A 199 12.84 16.23 -17.79
N LYS A 200 12.69 15.04 -17.19
CA LYS A 200 13.71 14.39 -16.35
C LYS A 200 14.14 15.28 -15.19
N ALA A 201 13.17 15.96 -14.61
CA ALA A 201 13.40 16.95 -13.55
C ALA A 201 12.27 16.87 -12.53
N MET A 202 12.61 17.18 -11.28
CA MET A 202 11.62 17.39 -10.24
C MET A 202 10.77 18.63 -10.58
N GLU A 203 9.46 18.51 -10.47
CA GLU A 203 8.55 19.66 -10.61
C GLU A 203 8.29 20.32 -9.26
N LEU A 204 8.01 19.52 -8.22
CA LEU A 204 7.63 20.03 -6.92
C LEU A 204 7.90 19.01 -5.80
N GLN A 205 8.18 19.53 -4.61
CA GLN A 205 8.26 18.81 -3.34
C GLN A 205 7.23 19.42 -2.39
N SER A 206 6.45 18.58 -1.70
CA SER A 206 5.50 19.04 -0.70
C SER A 206 6.20 19.64 0.52
N GLU A 207 5.44 20.28 1.41
CA GLU A 207 5.91 20.51 2.76
C GLU A 207 6.24 19.18 3.44
N GLN A 208 7.22 19.22 4.35
CA GLN A 208 7.59 18.06 5.16
C GLN A 208 6.56 17.88 6.27
N PHE A 209 5.92 16.73 6.31
CA PHE A 209 4.97 16.37 7.35
C PHE A 209 5.68 15.62 8.49
N GLU A 210 5.14 15.67 9.70
CA GLU A 210 5.72 14.96 10.86
C GLU A 210 5.58 13.42 10.75
N GLN A 211 4.61 12.97 9.95
CA GLN A 211 4.33 11.56 9.70
C GLN A 211 5.09 11.08 8.46
N GLU A 212 5.58 9.84 8.51
CA GLU A 212 6.24 9.20 7.38
C GLU A 212 5.22 8.83 6.30
N PHE A 213 5.59 8.98 5.02
CA PHE A 213 4.75 8.54 3.91
C PHE A 213 5.25 7.20 3.41
N LEU A 214 4.37 6.19 3.41
CA LEU A 214 4.76 4.79 3.20
C LEU A 214 4.25 4.22 1.87
N SER A 215 3.10 4.71 1.40
CA SER A 215 2.46 4.21 0.18
C SER A 215 1.82 5.33 -0.62
N VAL A 216 1.72 5.18 -1.94
CA VAL A 216 1.09 6.19 -2.81
C VAL A 216 0.21 5.57 -3.90
N GLN A 217 -0.97 6.15 -4.09
CA GLN A 217 -1.88 5.73 -5.14
C GLN A 217 -2.57 6.92 -5.80
N ILE A 218 -2.67 6.88 -7.13
CA ILE A 218 -3.39 7.88 -7.91
C ILE A 218 -4.84 7.40 -8.10
N MET A 219 -5.80 8.24 -7.71
CA MET A 219 -7.23 7.93 -7.76
C MET A 219 -8.04 9.04 -8.43
N MET A 220 -9.36 8.86 -8.52
CA MET A 220 -10.29 9.84 -9.09
C MET A 220 -10.00 10.21 -10.56
N ARG A 221 -9.58 9.23 -11.36
CA ARG A 221 -9.13 9.41 -12.76
C ARG A 221 -7.95 10.38 -12.88
N GLY A 222 -6.98 10.28 -11.96
CA GLY A 222 -5.80 11.15 -11.95
C GLY A 222 -6.07 12.56 -11.44
N ARG A 223 -7.10 12.75 -10.60
CA ARG A 223 -7.39 14.07 -10.00
C ARG A 223 -6.92 14.21 -8.57
N LYS A 224 -6.63 13.09 -7.91
CA LYS A 224 -6.15 13.04 -6.52
C LYS A 224 -5.02 12.04 -6.42
N ALA A 225 -4.00 12.39 -5.62
CA ALA A 225 -3.08 11.40 -5.08
C ALA A 225 -3.46 11.13 -3.62
N VAL A 226 -3.37 9.87 -3.24
CA VAL A 226 -3.63 9.38 -1.90
C VAL A 226 -2.33 8.81 -1.39
N VAL A 227 -1.95 9.20 -0.18
CA VAL A 227 -0.70 8.81 0.46
C VAL A 227 -1.03 8.17 1.80
N GLY A 228 -0.48 6.99 2.07
CA GLY A 228 -0.60 6.32 3.37
C GLY A 228 0.47 6.82 4.33
N GLY A 229 0.05 7.19 5.54
CA GLY A 229 0.93 7.64 6.61
C GLY A 229 1.29 6.55 7.62
N SER A 230 2.38 6.75 8.36
CA SER A 230 2.77 5.89 9.49
C SER A 230 1.81 5.92 10.69
N ASP A 231 0.92 6.91 10.73
CA ASP A 231 -0.09 7.10 11.79
C ASP A 231 -1.47 6.52 11.47
N GLY A 232 -1.56 5.67 10.44
CA GLY A 232 -2.84 5.05 10.07
C GLY A 232 -3.80 5.99 9.36
N SER A 233 -3.34 7.16 8.89
CA SER A 233 -4.15 8.12 8.14
C SER A 233 -3.80 8.18 6.65
N LEU A 234 -4.79 8.52 5.84
CA LEU A 234 -4.62 8.79 4.41
C LEU A 234 -4.58 10.29 4.16
N SER A 235 -3.50 10.76 3.57
CA SER A 235 -3.28 12.14 3.15
C SER A 235 -3.65 12.28 1.67
N LEU A 236 -4.53 13.23 1.35
CA LEU A 236 -5.01 13.47 -0.01
C LEU A 236 -4.43 14.75 -0.59
N PHE A 237 -3.89 14.67 -1.80
CA PHE A 237 -3.34 15.80 -2.55
C PHE A 237 -4.15 16.06 -3.82
N ASN A 238 -4.35 17.32 -4.16
CA ASN A 238 -4.95 17.72 -5.43
C ASN A 238 -3.97 17.54 -6.58
N TRP A 239 -4.44 17.05 -7.72
CA TRP A 239 -3.58 16.89 -8.88
C TRP A 239 -3.01 18.22 -9.36
N GLY A 240 -1.67 18.29 -9.46
CA GLY A 240 -0.94 19.50 -9.85
C GLY A 240 -0.76 20.52 -8.72
N GLN A 241 -1.26 20.25 -7.51
CA GLN A 241 -1.05 21.06 -6.31
C GLN A 241 -0.43 20.20 -5.22
N TRP A 242 0.79 19.72 -5.47
CA TRP A 242 1.50 18.79 -4.59
C TRP A 242 2.06 19.45 -3.32
N GLY A 243 2.09 20.79 -3.28
CA GLY A 243 2.68 21.54 -2.18
C GLY A 243 1.90 21.38 -0.88
N ASN A 244 0.57 21.38 -0.98
CA ASN A 244 -0.31 21.47 0.16
C ASN A 244 -1.24 20.26 0.25
N LEU A 245 -1.47 19.81 1.47
CA LEU A 245 -2.46 18.79 1.76
C LEU A 245 -3.87 19.32 1.44
N SER A 246 -4.66 18.53 0.71
CA SER A 246 -6.06 18.87 0.42
C SER A 246 -6.98 18.40 1.53
N ASP A 247 -6.80 17.18 2.03
CA ASP A 247 -7.65 16.57 3.04
C ASP A 247 -6.90 15.43 3.73
N ARG A 248 -7.33 15.06 4.93
CA ARG A 248 -6.77 13.95 5.71
C ARG A 248 -7.90 13.07 6.21
N PHE A 249 -7.81 11.79 5.93
CA PHE A 249 -8.82 10.81 6.30
C PHE A 249 -8.22 9.73 7.22
N PRO A 250 -8.61 9.66 8.50
CA PRO A 250 -8.20 8.57 9.39
C PRO A 250 -8.96 7.30 8.99
N CYS A 251 -8.25 6.31 8.44
CA CYS A 251 -8.85 5.05 7.98
C CYS A 251 -9.06 4.01 9.10
N LYS A 252 -9.06 4.46 10.37
CA LYS A 252 -9.19 3.62 11.57
C LYS A 252 -8.15 2.49 11.65
N HIS A 253 -6.99 2.69 11.05
CA HIS A 253 -5.83 1.86 11.36
C HIS A 253 -5.16 2.46 12.60
N ASP A 254 -4.81 1.60 13.55
CA ASP A 254 -4.05 2.01 14.75
C ASP A 254 -2.54 2.05 14.47
N GLN A 255 -2.12 1.56 13.29
CA GLN A 255 -0.73 1.46 12.85
C GLN A 255 -0.56 1.98 11.41
N ALA A 256 0.69 2.00 10.97
CA ALA A 256 1.15 2.44 9.66
C ALA A 256 0.40 1.79 8.49
N VAL A 257 0.07 2.60 7.47
CA VAL A 257 -0.48 2.12 6.19
C VAL A 257 0.65 1.83 5.21
N ASP A 258 1.20 0.63 5.29
CA ASP A 258 2.37 0.20 4.52
C ASP A 258 2.07 0.04 3.03
N CYS A 259 0.85 -0.39 2.68
CA CYS A 259 0.51 -0.67 1.29
C CYS A 259 -0.94 -0.28 0.94
N MET A 260 -1.15 0.03 -0.34
CA MET A 260 -2.43 0.46 -0.88
C MET A 260 -2.67 -0.13 -2.27
N ALA A 261 -3.94 -0.42 -2.57
CA ALA A 261 -4.34 -0.91 -3.88
C ALA A 261 -5.70 -0.34 -4.31
N ALA A 262 -5.71 0.40 -5.43
CA ALA A 262 -6.93 0.97 -5.98
C ALA A 262 -7.78 -0.09 -6.70
N VAL A 263 -8.96 -0.40 -6.15
CA VAL A 263 -9.93 -1.32 -6.76
C VAL A 263 -10.72 -0.61 -7.86
N THR A 264 -11.22 0.59 -7.56
CA THR A 264 -11.93 1.46 -8.51
C THR A 264 -11.43 2.91 -8.39
N ASP A 265 -12.02 3.84 -9.14
CA ASP A 265 -11.73 5.28 -9.03
C ASP A 265 -12.01 5.85 -7.63
N HIS A 266 -12.84 5.17 -6.83
CA HIS A 266 -13.34 5.63 -5.54
C HIS A 266 -13.11 4.65 -4.38
N VAL A 267 -12.84 3.39 -4.67
CA VAL A 267 -12.63 2.35 -3.64
C VAL A 267 -11.15 1.99 -3.59
N LEU A 268 -10.60 2.05 -2.39
CA LEU A 268 -9.22 1.77 -2.07
C LEU A 268 -9.16 0.68 -1.00
N CYS A 269 -8.26 -0.29 -1.18
CA CYS A 269 -7.87 -1.21 -0.13
C CYS A 269 -6.56 -0.73 0.51
N THR A 270 -6.51 -0.75 1.83
CA THR A 270 -5.34 -0.37 2.62
C THR A 270 -4.90 -1.56 3.45
N GLY A 271 -3.60 -1.87 3.40
CA GLY A 271 -2.95 -2.86 4.25
C GLY A 271 -2.03 -2.14 5.23
N ALA A 272 -2.00 -2.64 6.47
CA ALA A 272 -1.25 -2.01 7.54
C ALA A 272 -0.47 -3.04 8.36
N ALA A 273 0.44 -2.52 9.18
CA ALA A 273 1.24 -3.31 10.11
C ALA A 273 0.40 -4.07 11.17
N ASP A 274 -0.85 -3.67 11.39
CA ASP A 274 -1.80 -4.38 12.25
C ASP A 274 -2.32 -5.70 11.65
N GLY A 275 -1.91 -6.02 10.42
CA GLY A 275 -2.27 -7.23 9.69
C GLY A 275 -3.66 -7.22 9.09
N LYS A 276 -4.41 -6.12 9.21
CA LYS A 276 -5.77 -6.00 8.69
C LYS A 276 -5.78 -5.28 7.34
N ILE A 277 -6.61 -5.79 6.44
CA ILE A 277 -6.88 -5.18 5.14
C ILE A 277 -8.23 -4.47 5.24
N ARG A 278 -8.22 -3.15 5.15
CA ARG A 278 -9.42 -2.32 5.23
C ARG A 278 -9.82 -1.81 3.86
N VAL A 279 -11.12 -1.57 3.70
CA VAL A 279 -11.69 -0.98 2.49
C VAL A 279 -12.23 0.39 2.80
N VAL A 280 -11.81 1.37 1.99
CA VAL A 280 -12.17 2.77 2.14
C VAL A 280 -12.73 3.28 0.84
N THR A 281 -13.83 4.04 0.90
CA THR A 281 -14.26 4.89 -0.21
C THR A 281 -13.70 6.28 -0.03
N LEU A 282 -13.30 6.90 -1.12
CA LEU A 282 -12.93 8.31 -1.19
C LEU A 282 -14.03 9.08 -1.92
N PHE A 283 -14.37 10.27 -1.41
CA PHE A 283 -15.41 11.15 -1.95
C PHE A 283 -16.76 10.45 -2.23
N PRO A 284 -17.55 10.09 -1.19
CA PRO A 284 -17.36 10.45 0.22
C PRO A 284 -16.32 9.59 0.94
N ASN A 285 -15.52 10.23 1.80
CA ASN A 285 -14.51 9.55 2.60
C ASN A 285 -15.20 8.71 3.67
N ARG A 286 -15.20 7.39 3.50
CA ARG A 286 -15.89 6.47 4.42
C ARG A 286 -15.12 5.16 4.51
N TYR A 287 -14.95 4.70 5.75
CA TYR A 287 -14.52 3.34 6.03
C TYR A 287 -15.69 2.37 5.80
N LEU A 288 -15.49 1.37 4.95
CA LEU A 288 -16.51 0.37 4.62
C LEU A 288 -16.47 -0.87 5.52
N GLY A 289 -15.28 -1.26 6.00
CA GLY A 289 -15.11 -2.46 6.80
C GLY A 289 -13.73 -3.11 6.62
N VAL A 290 -13.49 -4.19 7.38
CA VAL A 290 -12.32 -5.07 7.21
C VAL A 290 -12.66 -6.14 6.18
N MET A 291 -11.84 -6.26 5.14
CA MET A 291 -11.98 -7.31 4.12
C MET A 291 -11.43 -8.64 4.64
N GLY A 292 -10.26 -8.60 5.26
CA GLY A 292 -9.52 -9.77 5.69
C GLY A 292 -8.36 -9.37 6.60
N SER A 293 -7.70 -10.36 7.17
CA SER A 293 -6.56 -10.14 8.04
C SER A 293 -5.56 -11.27 7.94
N HIS A 294 -4.27 -10.94 8.01
CA HIS A 294 -3.14 -11.84 8.20
C HIS A 294 -2.78 -11.97 9.69
N GLU A 295 -3.79 -12.32 10.49
CA GLU A 295 -3.68 -12.45 11.95
C GLU A 295 -3.01 -11.24 12.63
N LYS A 296 -1.77 -11.40 13.13
CA LYS A 296 -0.98 -10.37 13.80
C LYS A 296 0.25 -9.93 13.00
N PHE A 297 0.37 -10.38 11.75
CA PHE A 297 1.54 -10.10 10.92
C PHE A 297 1.25 -8.93 9.97
N PRO A 298 2.20 -7.99 9.79
CA PRO A 298 2.07 -6.87 8.85
C PRO A 298 1.69 -7.31 7.43
N VAL A 299 0.90 -6.48 6.75
CA VAL A 299 0.62 -6.65 5.32
C VAL A 299 1.63 -5.82 4.53
N GLU A 300 2.54 -6.49 3.84
CA GLU A 300 3.67 -5.84 3.15
C GLU A 300 3.25 -5.23 1.80
N SER A 301 2.39 -5.93 1.04
CA SER A 301 1.97 -5.47 -0.29
C SER A 301 0.59 -6.01 -0.68
N LEU A 302 -0.07 -5.25 -1.54
CA LEU A 302 -1.39 -5.53 -2.09
C LEU A 302 -1.35 -5.40 -3.60
N SER A 303 -1.99 -6.34 -4.31
CA SER A 303 -2.09 -6.30 -5.77
C SER A 303 -3.46 -6.72 -6.25
N VAL A 304 -4.05 -5.94 -7.16
CA VAL A 304 -5.34 -6.26 -7.78
C VAL A 304 -5.11 -7.11 -9.03
N SER A 305 -5.92 -8.16 -9.19
CA SER A 305 -5.90 -9.01 -10.37
C SER A 305 -6.32 -8.24 -11.64
N HIS A 306 -5.94 -8.74 -12.82
CA HIS A 306 -6.27 -8.10 -14.09
C HIS A 306 -7.79 -7.96 -14.33
N ASP A 307 -8.55 -8.98 -13.96
CA ASP A 307 -10.02 -9.02 -14.05
C ASP A 307 -10.72 -8.17 -12.97
N ARG A 308 -9.93 -7.61 -12.04
CA ARG A 308 -10.36 -6.85 -10.87
C ARG A 308 -11.35 -7.62 -9.99
N GLN A 309 -11.38 -8.94 -10.03
CA GLN A 309 -12.24 -9.74 -9.14
C GLN A 309 -11.53 -10.15 -7.87
N LEU A 310 -10.20 -10.18 -7.86
CA LEU A 310 -9.41 -10.63 -6.74
C LEU A 310 -8.40 -9.57 -6.30
N LEU A 311 -8.13 -9.55 -5.01
CA LEU A 311 -7.03 -8.84 -4.38
C LEU A 311 -6.08 -9.88 -3.79
N ALA A 312 -4.82 -9.86 -4.21
CA ALA A 312 -3.75 -10.61 -3.58
C ALA A 312 -3.11 -9.76 -2.48
N SER A 313 -2.86 -10.35 -1.32
CA SER A 313 -2.13 -9.74 -0.22
C SER A 313 -0.99 -10.63 0.24
N CYS A 314 0.14 -10.04 0.60
CA CYS A 314 1.26 -10.75 1.20
C CYS A 314 1.58 -10.23 2.61
N SER A 315 2.06 -11.13 3.45
CA SER A 315 2.38 -10.84 4.84
C SER A 315 3.61 -11.62 5.32
N HIS A 316 4.11 -11.23 6.49
CA HIS A 316 5.15 -11.95 7.23
C HIS A 316 4.71 -13.33 7.74
N ASP A 317 3.45 -13.72 7.57
CA ASP A 317 2.99 -15.10 7.79
C ASP A 317 3.47 -16.09 6.71
N SER A 318 4.28 -15.62 5.76
CA SER A 318 4.77 -16.37 4.59
C SER A 318 3.66 -16.88 3.67
N THR A 319 2.47 -16.28 3.73
CA THR A 319 1.34 -16.63 2.88
C THR A 319 0.95 -15.47 1.96
N VAL A 320 0.50 -15.85 0.77
CA VAL A 320 -0.27 -14.96 -0.10
C VAL A 320 -1.71 -15.42 -0.11
N LYS A 321 -2.58 -14.52 0.36
CA LYS A 321 -4.02 -14.73 0.42
C LYS A 321 -4.70 -14.00 -0.71
N PHE A 322 -5.80 -14.57 -1.19
CA PHE A 322 -6.65 -13.96 -2.19
C PHE A 322 -8.00 -13.58 -1.57
N TRP A 323 -8.49 -12.40 -1.93
CA TRP A 323 -9.75 -11.87 -1.44
C TRP A 323 -10.63 -11.50 -2.62
N ASP A 324 -11.90 -11.93 -2.59
CA ASP A 324 -12.87 -11.52 -3.60
C ASP A 324 -13.30 -10.06 -3.38
N ILE A 325 -13.11 -9.25 -4.41
CA ILE A 325 -13.44 -7.82 -4.45
C ILE A 325 -14.57 -7.52 -5.45
N SER A 326 -15.19 -8.53 -6.06
CA SER A 326 -16.30 -8.39 -7.01
C SER A 326 -17.44 -7.53 -6.46
N GLY A 327 -17.76 -7.69 -5.17
CA GLY A 327 -18.81 -6.94 -4.47
C GLY A 327 -18.50 -5.44 -4.30
N LEU A 328 -17.22 -5.05 -4.31
CA LEU A 328 -16.80 -3.68 -4.06
C LEU A 328 -17.00 -2.75 -5.26
N HIS A 329 -17.09 -3.30 -6.48
CA HIS A 329 -17.37 -2.51 -7.69
C HIS A 329 -18.76 -1.88 -7.69
N ASN A 330 -19.70 -2.51 -7.00
CA ASN A 330 -21.11 -2.10 -6.98
C ASN A 330 -21.47 -1.19 -5.80
N VAL A 331 -20.48 -0.74 -5.01
CA VAL A 331 -20.71 0.19 -3.91
C VAL A 331 -21.22 1.51 -4.48
N ARG A 332 -22.54 1.73 -4.36
CA ARG A 332 -23.17 2.97 -4.77
C ARG A 332 -22.72 4.09 -3.85
N LEU A 333 -22.02 5.05 -4.42
CA LEU A 333 -21.61 6.28 -3.76
C LEU A 333 -22.82 7.22 -3.75
N ASP A 334 -23.65 7.14 -2.73
CA ASP A 334 -24.69 8.14 -2.50
C ASP A 334 -24.05 9.35 -1.78
N PRO A 335 -23.83 10.49 -2.46
CA PRO A 335 -23.14 11.65 -1.87
C PRO A 335 -23.96 12.34 -0.77
N THR A 336 -25.24 11.97 -0.61
CA THR A 336 -26.16 12.52 0.39
C THR A 336 -26.10 11.79 1.74
N VAL A 337 -25.49 10.61 1.80
CA VAL A 337 -25.32 9.88 3.06
C VAL A 337 -24.04 10.39 3.72
N LYS A 338 -24.15 11.52 4.46
CA LYS A 338 -23.17 11.84 5.49
C LYS A 338 -23.03 10.63 6.41
N ALA A 339 -21.81 10.31 6.82
CA ALA A 339 -21.53 9.27 7.80
C ALA A 339 -22.55 9.39 8.95
N LYS A 340 -23.44 8.40 9.08
CA LYS A 340 -24.22 8.24 10.30
C LYS A 340 -23.25 7.74 11.37
N GLU A 341 -22.45 8.64 11.91
CA GLU A 341 -21.89 8.43 13.24
C GLU A 341 -23.03 8.64 14.24
N GLY A 342 -23.29 7.61 15.06
CA GLY A 342 -23.88 7.75 16.39
C GLY A 342 -25.24 8.45 16.48
N ALA A 343 -26.30 7.83 15.99
CA ALA A 343 -27.64 8.11 16.49
C ALA A 343 -28.49 6.83 16.53
N ARG A 344 -28.29 6.02 17.56
CA ARG A 344 -29.43 5.32 18.16
C ARG A 344 -30.39 6.44 18.59
N SER A 345 -31.52 6.57 17.91
CA SER A 345 -32.64 7.35 18.42
C SER A 345 -33.05 6.72 19.75
N LYS A 346 -32.56 7.26 20.87
CA LYS A 346 -33.30 7.18 22.11
C LYS A 346 -34.53 8.05 21.90
N ASP A 347 -35.69 7.44 22.05
CA ASP A 347 -36.99 8.07 21.94
C ASP A 347 -37.03 9.40 22.73
N ILE A 348 -37.08 10.52 21.99
CA ILE A 348 -37.35 11.86 22.56
C ILE A 348 -38.87 12.01 22.72
N ASN A 349 -39.49 11.10 23.46
CA ASN A 349 -40.87 11.24 23.93
C ASN A 349 -41.02 11.07 25.45
N ASP A 350 -39.99 10.59 26.16
CA ASP A 350 -40.07 10.35 27.61
C ASP A 350 -39.47 11.46 28.50
N PHE A 351 -38.94 12.54 27.92
CA PHE A 351 -38.36 13.64 28.72
C PHE A 351 -39.37 14.70 29.19
N PHE A 352 -40.52 14.85 28.51
CA PHE A 352 -41.54 15.85 28.86
C PHE A 352 -42.74 15.31 29.64
N ALA A 353 -42.80 14.00 29.94
CA ALA A 353 -43.92 13.38 30.63
C ALA A 353 -43.90 13.55 32.18
N GLY A 354 -42.85 14.18 32.74
CA GLY A 354 -42.65 14.29 34.19
C GLY A 354 -42.88 15.67 34.83
N PHE A 355 -43.35 16.69 34.07
CA PHE A 355 -43.53 18.06 34.59
C PHE A 355 -44.97 18.58 34.55
N ALA A 356 -45.95 17.69 34.45
CA ALA A 356 -47.35 18.03 34.61
C ALA A 356 -47.99 17.16 35.69
N GLU A 357 -47.76 17.53 36.95
CA GLU A 357 -48.70 17.34 38.06
C GLU A 357 -48.53 18.45 39.10
#